data_AF-A0A520EL36-F1
#
_entry.id   AF-A0A520EL36-F1
#
_cell.length_a   1.000
_cell.length_b   1.000
_cell.length_c   1.000
_cell.angle_alpha   90.00
_cell.angle_beta   90.00
_cell.angle_gamma   90.00
#
_symmetry.space_group_name_H-M   'P 1'
#
loop_
_entity.id
_entity.type
_entity.pdbx_description
1 polymer ?
#
loop_
_entity_poly.entity_id
_entity_poly.type
_entity_poly.pdbx_seq_one_letter_code
_entity_poly.pdbx_strand_id
1 'polypeptide(L)'
;TVLHAAGQTDWVLPWQEVTTRIGRSVGLPSAAQAEVDRVEALVAQARTDNPQFVGKTAALVIRWSDGKLRAFSPDSARAQLLTALGFEAPAALASQFEGKLNTELSAESYSLLDCDYLFFDNYELHRESMESQETFTNLGVVRNGGLIALDPIVSDAVSMPNPLTIPFVLSAFIDDIKAVDAAR
;
A
#
# COMPACT_ATOMS: atom_id res chain seq x y z
N THR A 1 11.23 -12.51 -24.83
CA THR A 1 11.61 -11.26 -24.15
C THR A 1 11.72 -11.56 -22.67
N VAL A 2 12.91 -11.42 -22.09
CA VAL A 2 13.06 -11.50 -20.62
C VAL A 2 12.73 -10.11 -20.08
N LEU A 3 11.71 -10.02 -19.21
CA LEU A 3 11.16 -8.75 -18.72
C LEU A 3 11.93 -8.15 -17.53
N HIS A 4 12.88 -8.87 -16.92
CA HIS A 4 13.63 -8.42 -15.74
C HIS A 4 15.15 -8.63 -15.87
N ALA A 5 15.94 -7.81 -15.18
CA ALA A 5 17.39 -7.98 -15.08
C ALA A 5 17.76 -9.11 -14.10
N ALA A 6 18.97 -9.65 -14.21
CA ALA A 6 19.47 -10.64 -13.25
C ALA A 6 19.56 -10.02 -11.84
N GLY A 7 18.84 -10.60 -10.88
CA GLY A 7 18.76 -10.13 -9.50
C GLY A 7 17.45 -9.44 -9.11
N GLN A 8 16.55 -9.18 -10.07
CA GLN A 8 15.19 -8.68 -9.80
C GLN A 8 14.24 -9.86 -9.65
N THR A 9 13.46 -9.91 -8.57
CA THR A 9 12.32 -10.84 -8.46
C THR A 9 11.24 -10.45 -9.46
N ASP A 10 10.63 -11.43 -10.13
CA ASP A 10 9.69 -11.30 -11.26
C ASP A 10 8.53 -10.29 -11.10
N TRP A 11 8.27 -9.82 -9.88
CA TRP A 11 7.10 -9.04 -9.49
C TRP A 11 7.44 -7.70 -8.81
N VAL A 12 8.72 -7.30 -8.74
CA VAL A 12 9.16 -6.00 -8.20
C VAL A 12 10.02 -5.29 -9.24
N LEU A 13 9.39 -4.86 -10.33
CA LEU A 13 10.00 -3.82 -11.16
C LEU A 13 9.51 -2.47 -10.62
N PRO A 14 10.41 -1.57 -10.18
CA PRO A 14 10.02 -0.23 -9.79
C PRO A 14 9.24 0.45 -10.92
N TRP A 15 8.15 1.14 -10.59
CA TRP A 15 7.27 1.75 -11.59
C TRP A 15 8.02 2.76 -12.48
N GLN A 16 9.07 3.39 -11.96
CA GLN A 16 9.98 4.27 -12.70
C GLN A 16 10.68 3.52 -13.82
N GLU A 17 11.20 2.32 -13.54
CA GLU A 17 11.89 1.50 -14.51
C GLU A 17 10.91 1.01 -15.59
N VAL A 18 9.72 0.58 -15.21
CA VAL A 18 8.66 0.21 -16.15
C VAL A 18 8.33 1.39 -17.07
N THR A 19 8.11 2.57 -16.51
CA THR A 19 7.77 3.80 -17.23
C THR A 19 8.87 4.20 -18.22
N THR A 20 10.12 4.25 -17.78
CA THR A 20 11.27 4.64 -18.61
C THR A 20 11.58 3.60 -19.70
N ARG A 21 11.40 2.30 -19.43
CA ARG A 21 11.51 1.23 -20.46
C ARG A 21 10.42 1.37 -21.52
N ILE A 22 9.16 1.61 -21.13
CA ILE A 22 8.07 1.86 -22.07
C ILE A 22 8.37 3.10 -22.91
N GLY A 23 8.75 4.22 -22.28
CA GLY A 23 9.11 5.46 -22.97
C GLY A 23 10.19 5.28 -24.02
N ARG A 24 11.28 4.58 -23.69
CA ARG A 24 12.34 4.25 -24.66
C ARG A 24 11.80 3.41 -25.82
N SER A 25 10.94 2.45 -25.54
CA SER A 25 10.40 1.52 -26.54
C SER A 25 9.48 2.21 -27.55
N VAL A 26 8.77 3.27 -27.12
CA VAL A 26 7.86 4.05 -27.97
C VAL A 26 8.48 5.34 -28.52
N GLY A 27 9.80 5.54 -28.36
CA GLY A 27 10.51 6.71 -28.89
C GLY A 27 10.30 8.01 -28.10
N LEU A 28 9.85 7.92 -26.84
CA LEU A 28 9.55 9.05 -25.94
C LEU A 28 10.36 8.99 -24.61
N PRO A 29 11.70 8.79 -24.63
CA PRO A 29 12.48 8.62 -23.40
C PRO A 29 12.43 9.84 -22.47
N SER A 30 12.54 11.06 -23.02
CA SER A 30 12.52 12.30 -22.23
C SER A 30 11.16 12.57 -21.58
N ALA A 31 10.06 12.27 -22.28
CA ALA A 31 8.72 12.43 -21.73
C ALA A 31 8.46 11.43 -20.60
N ALA A 32 8.91 10.19 -20.75
CA ALA A 32 8.79 9.19 -19.68
C ALA A 32 9.61 9.57 -18.44
N GLN A 33 10.82 10.10 -18.61
CA GLN A 33 11.62 10.60 -17.48
C GLN A 33 10.92 11.77 -16.79
N ALA A 34 10.38 12.73 -17.54
CA ALA A 34 9.67 13.87 -16.98
C ALA A 34 8.43 13.45 -16.15
N GLU A 35 7.69 12.42 -16.57
CA GLU A 35 6.57 11.88 -15.78
C GLU A 35 7.04 11.19 -14.50
N VAL A 36 8.17 10.48 -14.53
CA VAL A 36 8.78 9.91 -13.32
C VAL A 36 9.14 11.03 -12.35
N ASP A 37 9.91 12.02 -12.80
CA ASP A 37 10.39 13.12 -11.95
C ASP A 37 9.20 13.90 -11.35
N ARG A 38 8.15 14.15 -12.14
CA ARG A 38 6.93 14.84 -11.69
C ARG A 38 6.24 14.08 -10.57
N VAL A 39 6.10 12.76 -10.70
CA VAL A 39 5.40 11.93 -9.71
C VAL A 39 6.23 11.73 -8.46
N GLU A 40 7.55 11.57 -8.58
CA GLU A 40 8.44 11.53 -7.41
C GLU A 40 8.41 12.85 -6.63
N ALA A 41 8.43 13.99 -7.33
CA ALA A 41 8.28 15.30 -6.70
C ALA A 41 6.92 15.45 -5.98
N LEU A 42 5.84 14.95 -6.57
CA LEU A 42 4.51 14.96 -5.95
C LEU A 42 4.49 14.15 -4.65
N VAL A 43 5.06 12.94 -4.66
CA VAL A 43 5.13 12.08 -3.47
C VAL A 43 6.00 12.72 -2.37
N ALA A 44 7.15 13.31 -2.74
CA ALA A 44 8.01 14.02 -1.80
C ALA A 44 7.33 15.25 -1.18
N GLN A 45 6.57 16.00 -1.99
CA GLN A 45 5.78 17.13 -1.52
C GLN A 45 4.68 16.66 -0.57
N ALA A 46 3.95 15.60 -0.91
CA ALA A 46 2.91 15.03 -0.05
C ALA A 46 3.46 14.60 1.32
N ARG A 47 4.64 13.99 1.38
CA ARG A 47 5.31 13.70 2.65
C ARG A 47 5.64 14.97 3.44
N THR A 48 6.16 15.99 2.75
CA THR A 48 6.54 17.27 3.38
C THR A 48 5.33 18.01 3.94
N ASP A 49 4.20 17.96 3.23
CA ASP A 49 2.95 18.62 3.63
C ASP A 49 2.20 17.86 4.73
N ASN A 50 2.56 16.61 4.99
CA ASN A 50 1.94 15.76 6.00
C ASN A 50 2.96 15.16 6.97
N PRO A 51 3.74 16.00 7.70
CA PRO A 51 4.79 15.52 8.60
C PRO A 51 4.26 14.65 9.75
N GLN A 52 2.97 14.76 10.08
CA GLN A 52 2.31 13.94 11.10
C GLN A 52 2.27 12.43 10.78
N PHE A 53 2.51 12.05 9.51
CA PHE A 53 2.58 10.64 9.09
C PHE A 53 3.94 10.00 9.41
N VAL A 54 5.00 10.79 9.54
CA VAL A 54 6.35 10.28 9.70
C VAL A 54 6.50 9.52 11.02
N GLY A 55 6.92 8.25 10.94
CA GLY A 55 7.11 7.36 12.09
C GLY A 55 5.82 6.75 12.62
N LYS A 56 4.66 7.03 12.01
CA LYS A 56 3.42 6.29 12.26
C LYS A 56 3.48 4.92 11.62
N THR A 57 2.79 3.95 12.21
CA THR A 57 2.75 2.59 11.68
C THR A 57 1.53 2.38 10.78
N ALA A 58 1.72 1.80 9.60
CA ALA A 58 0.63 1.44 8.71
C ALA A 58 0.86 0.12 8.00
N ALA A 59 -0.23 -0.61 7.75
CA ALA A 59 -0.23 -1.83 6.94
C ALA A 59 -1.34 -1.77 5.90
N LEU A 60 -1.10 -2.38 4.74
CA LEU A 60 -2.13 -2.64 3.73
C LEU A 60 -2.39 -4.14 3.64
N VAL A 61 -3.65 -4.53 3.75
CA VAL A 61 -4.10 -5.92 3.66
C VAL A 61 -5.16 -6.11 2.57
N ILE A 62 -5.21 -7.31 2.01
CA ILE A 62 -6.34 -7.80 1.20
C ILE A 62 -6.80 -9.14 1.76
N ARG A 63 -8.10 -9.43 1.70
CA ARG A 63 -8.59 -10.79 1.92
C ARG A 63 -8.56 -11.58 0.63
N TRP A 64 -7.91 -12.74 0.63
CA TRP A 64 -7.80 -13.57 -0.56
C TRP A 64 -8.93 -14.60 -0.65
N SER A 65 -9.04 -15.27 -1.80
CA SER A 65 -10.07 -16.26 -2.08
C SER A 65 -10.02 -17.51 -1.19
N ASP A 66 -8.88 -17.77 -0.53
CA ASP A 66 -8.72 -18.84 0.45
C ASP A 66 -9.19 -18.44 1.87
N GLY A 67 -9.69 -17.22 2.01
CA GLY A 67 -10.24 -16.67 3.24
C GLY A 67 -9.21 -16.03 4.17
N LYS A 68 -7.90 -16.15 3.88
CA LYS A 68 -6.83 -15.54 4.67
C LYS A 68 -6.62 -14.08 4.31
N LEU A 69 -6.03 -13.32 5.23
CA LEU A 69 -5.50 -12.00 4.89
C LEU A 69 -4.09 -12.12 4.30
N ARG A 70 -3.76 -11.20 3.40
CA ARG A 70 -2.39 -10.98 2.94
C ARG A 70 -1.99 -9.57 3.32
N ALA A 71 -1.01 -9.46 4.22
CA ALA A 71 -0.37 -8.20 4.52
C ALA A 71 0.77 -7.97 3.53
N PHE A 72 0.83 -6.79 2.94
CA PHE A 72 1.82 -6.48 1.90
C PHE A 72 3.11 -5.92 2.50
N SER A 73 4.25 -6.31 1.92
CA SER A 73 5.55 -5.81 2.36
C SER A 73 5.75 -4.34 2.00
N PRO A 74 6.60 -3.59 2.73
CA PRO A 74 6.76 -2.15 2.53
C PRO A 74 7.25 -1.76 1.12
N ASP A 75 7.96 -2.66 0.45
CA ASP A 75 8.48 -2.45 -0.91
C ASP A 75 7.53 -2.96 -1.99
N SER A 76 6.40 -3.58 -1.60
CA SER A 76 5.42 -4.06 -2.56
C SER A 76 4.73 -2.89 -3.28
N ALA A 77 4.24 -3.17 -4.48
CA ALA A 77 3.44 -2.24 -5.27
C ALA A 77 2.32 -1.57 -4.47
N ARG A 78 1.67 -2.32 -3.56
CA ARG A 78 0.54 -1.85 -2.78
C ARG A 78 0.91 -0.98 -1.59
N ALA A 79 2.01 -1.29 -0.90
CA ALA A 79 2.35 -0.59 0.34
C ALA A 79 3.46 0.48 0.17
N GLN A 80 4.19 0.49 -0.95
CA GLN A 80 5.32 1.43 -1.14
C GLN A 80 4.95 2.91 -1.01
N LEU A 81 3.71 3.30 -1.31
CA LEU A 81 3.26 4.69 -1.11
C LEU A 81 3.13 5.05 0.37
N LEU A 82 2.76 4.10 1.24
CA LEU A 82 2.76 4.32 2.69
C LEU A 82 4.19 4.58 3.18
N THR A 83 5.14 3.74 2.75
CA THR A 83 6.57 3.94 3.04
C THR A 83 7.08 5.29 2.52
N ALA A 84 6.68 5.67 1.30
CA ALA A 84 7.09 6.93 0.68
C ALA A 84 6.51 8.17 1.39
N LEU A 85 5.33 8.05 2.00
CA LEU A 85 4.73 9.05 2.88
C LEU A 85 5.39 9.13 4.27
N GLY A 86 6.26 8.18 4.60
CA GLY A 86 7.02 8.15 5.86
C GLY A 86 6.42 7.24 6.95
N PHE A 87 5.43 6.42 6.60
CA PHE A 87 4.95 5.38 7.50
C PHE A 87 5.96 4.24 7.64
N GLU A 88 5.97 3.62 8.80
CA GLU A 88 6.69 2.37 9.07
C GLU A 88 5.71 1.19 9.02
N ALA A 89 6.21 0.02 8.64
CA ALA A 89 5.42 -1.20 8.76
C ALA A 89 5.27 -1.58 10.25
N PRO A 90 4.23 -2.34 10.64
CA PRO A 90 4.15 -2.89 11.99
C PRO A 90 5.38 -3.76 12.25
N ALA A 91 6.12 -3.46 13.33
CA ALA A 91 7.38 -4.16 13.64
C ALA A 91 7.19 -5.69 13.76
N ALA A 92 6.01 -6.13 14.21
CA ALA A 92 5.64 -7.53 14.32
C ALA A 92 5.57 -8.28 12.97
N LEU A 93 5.41 -7.56 11.85
CA LEU A 93 5.41 -8.12 10.50
C LEU A 93 6.77 -8.04 9.82
N ALA A 94 7.74 -7.30 10.35
CA ALA A 94 9.01 -7.03 9.67
C ALA A 94 9.74 -8.32 9.23
N SER A 95 9.82 -9.32 10.12
CA SER A 95 10.47 -10.61 9.83
C SER A 95 9.65 -11.53 8.92
N GLN A 96 8.37 -11.20 8.66
CA GLN A 96 7.49 -12.03 7.81
C GLN A 96 7.68 -11.73 6.32
N PHE A 97 8.24 -10.56 5.99
CA PHE A 97 8.38 -10.05 4.63
C PHE A 97 9.68 -10.42 3.93
N GLU A 98 10.64 -11.08 4.61
CA GLU A 98 11.96 -11.36 4.03
C GLU A 98 11.86 -12.09 2.68
N GLY A 99 12.22 -11.38 1.60
CA GLY A 99 12.16 -11.87 0.23
C GLY A 99 10.75 -12.05 -0.36
N LYS A 100 9.70 -11.50 0.27
CA LYS A 100 8.30 -11.69 -0.12
C LYS A 100 7.56 -10.37 -0.37
N LEU A 101 6.59 -10.42 -1.28
CA LEU A 101 5.68 -9.28 -1.57
C LEU A 101 4.58 -9.11 -0.52
N ASN A 102 4.24 -10.21 0.14
CA ASN A 102 3.22 -10.27 1.17
C ASN A 102 3.49 -11.47 2.09
N THR A 103 2.86 -11.45 3.25
CA THR A 103 2.73 -12.60 4.13
C THR A 103 1.26 -12.95 4.30
N GLU A 104 0.96 -14.25 4.30
CA GLU A 104 -0.36 -14.75 4.62
C GLU A 104 -0.57 -14.76 6.13
N LEU A 105 -1.75 -14.35 6.56
CA LEU A 105 -2.17 -14.31 7.95
C LEU A 105 -3.50 -15.03 8.09
N SER A 106 -3.51 -16.05 8.94
CA SER A 106 -4.73 -16.63 9.48
C SER A 106 -5.28 -15.75 10.60
N ALA A 107 -6.54 -15.97 10.97
CA ALA A 107 -7.24 -15.20 11.99
C ALA A 107 -6.53 -15.19 13.36
N GLU A 108 -5.84 -16.28 13.73
CA GLU A 108 -5.05 -16.36 14.97
C GLU A 108 -3.83 -15.42 15.00
N SER A 109 -3.37 -14.95 13.84
CA SER A 109 -2.18 -14.10 13.70
C SER A 109 -2.51 -12.65 13.39
N TYR A 110 -3.79 -12.24 13.43
CA TYR A 110 -4.19 -10.87 13.13
C TYR A 110 -3.60 -9.84 14.11
N SER A 111 -3.22 -10.25 15.33
CA SER A 111 -2.53 -9.36 16.29
C SER A 111 -1.23 -8.76 15.76
N LEU A 112 -0.62 -9.37 14.72
CA LEU A 112 0.55 -8.81 14.03
C LEU A 112 0.22 -7.53 13.23
N LEU A 113 -1.06 -7.28 12.93
CA LEU A 113 -1.56 -6.14 12.16
C LEU A 113 -1.82 -4.89 13.00
N ASP A 114 -1.66 -4.95 14.33
CA ASP A 114 -1.90 -3.78 15.16
C ASP A 114 -0.90 -2.65 14.85
N CYS A 115 -1.45 -1.50 14.47
CA CYS A 115 -0.75 -0.32 14.00
C CYS A 115 -1.62 0.95 14.16
N ASP A 116 -1.13 2.11 13.74
CA ASP A 116 -1.91 3.35 13.77
C ASP A 116 -3.00 3.39 12.67
N TYR A 117 -2.71 2.81 11.49
CA TYR A 117 -3.62 2.81 10.33
C TYR A 117 -3.57 1.47 9.56
N LEU A 118 -4.71 0.79 9.48
CA LEU A 118 -4.87 -0.44 8.72
C LEU A 118 -5.67 -0.15 7.45
N PHE A 119 -5.00 -0.15 6.31
CA PHE A 119 -5.63 -0.03 5.00
C PHE A 119 -6.13 -1.39 4.55
N PHE A 120 -7.39 -1.48 4.15
CA PHE A 120 -8.01 -2.73 3.74
C PHE A 120 -8.54 -2.59 2.31
N ASP A 121 -7.86 -3.27 1.39
CA ASP A 121 -8.18 -3.40 -0.04
C ASP A 121 -9.51 -4.15 -0.20
N ASN A 122 -10.48 -3.52 -0.87
CA ASN A 122 -11.82 -4.05 -1.14
C ASN A 122 -12.57 -4.53 0.13
N TYR A 123 -12.43 -3.80 1.25
CA TYR A 123 -13.02 -4.19 2.53
C TYR A 123 -14.53 -4.46 2.48
N GLU A 124 -15.28 -3.65 1.72
CA GLU A 124 -16.74 -3.76 1.65
C GLU A 124 -17.21 -5.13 1.16
N LEU A 125 -16.43 -5.78 0.28
CA LEU A 125 -16.73 -7.16 -0.20
C LEU A 125 -16.62 -8.21 0.90
N HIS A 126 -15.97 -7.88 2.01
CA HIS A 126 -15.64 -8.80 3.09
C HIS A 126 -16.11 -8.30 4.46
N ARG A 127 -16.75 -7.13 4.53
CA ARG A 127 -17.15 -6.45 5.76
C ARG A 127 -17.83 -7.39 6.74
N GLU A 128 -18.95 -8.00 6.34
CA GLU A 128 -19.74 -8.91 7.19
C GLU A 128 -18.89 -10.07 7.73
N SER A 129 -18.07 -10.68 6.87
CA SER A 129 -17.19 -11.79 7.27
C SER A 129 -16.06 -11.36 8.19
N MET A 130 -15.56 -10.12 8.09
CA MET A 130 -14.51 -9.60 8.95
C MET A 130 -15.07 -9.11 10.28
N GLU A 131 -16.22 -8.43 10.27
CA GLU A 131 -16.88 -7.91 11.48
C GLU A 131 -17.46 -9.03 12.37
N SER A 132 -17.71 -10.22 11.82
CA SER A 132 -18.08 -11.42 12.59
C SER A 132 -16.90 -12.12 13.28
N GLN A 133 -15.65 -11.77 12.96
CA GLN A 133 -14.47 -12.36 13.57
C GLN A 133 -13.97 -11.51 14.74
N GLU A 134 -14.10 -12.01 15.97
CA GLU A 134 -13.59 -11.33 17.16
C GLU A 134 -12.08 -11.06 17.09
N THR A 135 -11.30 -11.93 16.45
CA THR A 135 -9.85 -11.70 16.28
C THR A 135 -9.54 -10.48 15.42
N PHE A 136 -10.44 -10.06 14.53
CA PHE A 136 -10.30 -8.85 13.74
C PHE A 136 -10.90 -7.63 14.45
N THR A 137 -12.13 -7.73 14.95
CA THR A 137 -12.79 -6.60 15.64
C THR A 137 -12.15 -6.23 16.96
N ASN A 138 -11.36 -7.14 17.56
CA ASN A 138 -10.61 -6.86 18.78
C ASN A 138 -9.24 -6.20 18.55
N LEU A 139 -8.79 -6.05 17.30
CA LEU A 139 -7.56 -5.33 16.99
C LEU A 139 -7.64 -3.89 17.50
N GLY A 140 -6.54 -3.42 18.08
CA GLY A 140 -6.43 -2.04 18.57
C GLY A 140 -6.68 -1.04 17.46
N VAL A 141 -6.13 -1.28 16.27
CA VAL A 141 -6.34 -0.41 15.10
C VAL A 141 -7.81 -0.32 14.70
N VAL A 142 -8.58 -1.40 14.80
CA VAL A 142 -10.02 -1.40 14.46
C VAL A 142 -10.82 -0.66 15.54
N ARG A 143 -10.57 -0.97 16.81
CA ARG A 143 -11.28 -0.37 17.95
C ARG A 143 -11.02 1.13 18.10
N ASN A 144 -9.81 1.58 17.76
CA ASN A 144 -9.41 2.98 17.82
C ASN A 144 -9.82 3.77 16.56
N GLY A 145 -10.63 3.17 15.67
CA GLY A 145 -11.12 3.83 14.46
C GLY A 145 -10.06 4.00 13.38
N GLY A 146 -8.99 3.21 13.38
CA GLY A 146 -7.89 3.26 12.41
C GLY A 146 -7.97 2.33 11.21
N LEU A 147 -9.11 1.66 11.05
CA LEU A 147 -9.39 0.92 9.83
C LEU A 147 -9.77 1.89 8.70
N ILE A 148 -9.01 1.87 7.61
CA ILE A 148 -9.30 2.59 6.37
C ILE A 148 -9.78 1.57 5.33
N ALA A 149 -11.06 1.61 5.01
CA ALA A 149 -11.66 0.80 3.95
C ALA A 149 -11.44 1.52 2.61
N LEU A 150 -10.59 0.97 1.75
CA LEU A 150 -10.30 1.58 0.46
C LEU A 150 -11.52 1.48 -0.47
N ASP A 151 -11.82 2.58 -1.16
CA ASP A 151 -12.75 2.58 -2.29
C ASP A 151 -12.31 1.53 -3.34
N PRO A 152 -13.24 0.83 -4.02
CA PRO A 152 -12.88 -0.19 -5.01
C PRO A 152 -11.97 0.31 -6.14
N ILE A 153 -12.13 1.56 -6.59
CA ILE A 153 -11.30 2.14 -7.65
C ILE A 153 -9.88 2.40 -7.11
N VAL A 154 -9.76 2.87 -5.86
CA VAL A 154 -8.45 3.04 -5.20
C VAL A 154 -7.78 1.68 -4.98
N SER A 155 -8.56 0.67 -4.59
CA SER A 155 -8.12 -0.72 -4.40
C SER A 155 -7.56 -1.33 -5.69
N ASP A 156 -8.19 -1.09 -6.83
CA ASP A 156 -7.68 -1.52 -8.13
C ASP A 156 -6.41 -0.74 -8.51
N ALA A 157 -6.41 0.58 -8.33
CA ALA A 157 -5.30 1.45 -8.72
C ALA A 157 -4.01 1.19 -7.92
N VAL A 158 -4.13 0.88 -6.63
CA VAL A 158 -2.97 0.62 -5.74
C VAL A 158 -2.25 -0.68 -6.10
N SER A 159 -2.90 -1.59 -6.84
CA SER A 159 -2.31 -2.86 -7.27
C SER A 159 -1.19 -2.72 -8.31
N MET A 160 -1.25 -1.66 -9.13
CA MET A 160 -0.35 -1.43 -10.26
C MET A 160 0.09 0.04 -10.33
N PRO A 161 1.03 0.45 -9.47
CA PRO A 161 1.52 1.82 -9.38
C PRO A 161 2.21 2.24 -10.67
N ASN A 162 1.82 3.40 -11.19
CA ASN A 162 2.36 4.03 -12.40
C ASN A 162 2.10 5.55 -12.36
N PRO A 163 2.61 6.34 -13.32
CA PRO A 163 2.48 7.80 -13.27
C PRO A 163 1.05 8.36 -13.24
N LEU A 164 0.06 7.56 -13.64
CA LEU A 164 -1.35 7.92 -13.63
C LEU A 164 -2.05 7.50 -12.32
N THR A 165 -1.77 6.29 -11.83
CA THR A 165 -2.42 5.77 -10.62
C THR A 165 -1.85 6.35 -9.33
N ILE A 166 -0.55 6.64 -9.29
CA ILE A 166 0.10 7.15 -8.07
C ILE A 166 -0.51 8.47 -7.59
N PRO A 167 -0.66 9.52 -8.43
CA PRO A 167 -1.28 10.78 -7.97
C PRO A 167 -2.69 10.60 -7.41
N PHE A 168 -3.48 9.72 -8.04
CA PHE A 168 -4.84 9.42 -7.63
C PHE A 168 -4.88 8.71 -6.26
N VAL A 169 -4.13 7.61 -6.13
CA VAL A 169 -4.05 6.84 -4.88
C VAL A 169 -3.47 7.67 -3.74
N LEU A 170 -2.45 8.48 -4.03
CA LEU A 170 -1.81 9.36 -3.05
C LEU A 170 -2.81 10.37 -2.46
N SER A 171 -3.62 11.01 -3.31
CA SER A 171 -4.66 11.94 -2.83
C SER A 171 -5.68 11.21 -1.96
N ALA A 172 -6.17 10.05 -2.42
CA ALA A 172 -7.16 9.26 -1.69
C ALA A 172 -6.65 8.83 -0.31
N PHE A 173 -5.42 8.31 -0.23
CA PHE A 173 -4.81 7.92 1.06
C PHE A 173 -4.76 9.08 2.05
N ILE A 174 -4.34 10.26 1.61
CA ILE A 174 -4.25 11.44 2.46
C ILE A 174 -5.64 11.86 2.97
N ASP A 175 -6.64 11.85 2.09
CA ASP A 175 -8.01 12.23 2.44
C ASP A 175 -8.64 11.22 3.40
N ASP A 176 -8.44 9.91 3.16
CA ASP A 176 -8.94 8.84 4.02
C ASP A 176 -8.31 8.88 5.42
N ILE A 177 -6.99 9.11 5.51
CA ILE A 177 -6.30 9.27 6.79
C ILE A 177 -6.88 10.47 7.55
N LYS A 178 -7.04 11.62 6.89
CA LYS A 178 -7.62 12.82 7.51
C LYS A 178 -9.05 12.60 7.98
N ALA A 179 -9.86 11.90 7.19
CA ALA A 179 -11.24 11.58 7.54
C ALA A 179 -11.29 10.68 8.79
N VAL A 180 -10.43 9.67 8.85
CA VAL A 180 -10.29 8.81 10.02
C VAL A 180 -9.80 9.59 11.25
N ASP A 181 -8.76 10.42 11.10
CA ASP A 181 -8.24 11.23 12.21
C ASP A 181 -9.27 12.21 12.75
N ALA A 182 -10.12 12.77 11.89
CA ALA A 182 -11.21 13.67 12.30
C ALA A 182 -12.38 12.95 13.00
N ALA A 183 -12.52 11.63 12.81
CA ALA A 183 -13.57 10.82 13.41
C ALA A 183 -13.17 10.21 14.77
N ARG A 184 -11.87 10.27 15.13
CA ARG A 184 -11.33 9.82 16.43
C ARG A 184 -11.43 10.91 17.49
#